data_AF-A0A7W1JS33-F1
#
_entry.id   AF-A0A7W1JS33-F1
#
_cell.length_a   1.000
_cell.length_b   1.000
_cell.length_c   1.000
_cell.angle_alpha   90.00
_cell.angle_beta   90.00
_cell.angle_gamma   90.00
#
_symmetry.space_group_name_H-M   'P 1'
#
loop_
_entity.id
_entity.type
_entity.pdbx_description
1 polymer ?
#
loop_
_entity_poly.entity_id
_entity_poly.type
_entity_poly.pdbx_seq_one_letter_code
_entity_poly.pdbx_strand_id
1 'polypeptide(L)' 'MGSTVVGAVLRSQQLFIFNVGDSRCYLFSAGQLVQLSYDDVPEHENDRPGPRRSHALTQA' A
#
# COMPACT_ATOMS: atom_id res chain seq x y z
N MET A 1 1.81 6.96 -21.22
CA MET A 1 2.36 6.67 -19.89
C MET A 1 1.18 6.51 -18.93
N GLY A 2 1.19 5.50 -18.06
CA GLY A 2 0.27 5.38 -16.93
C GLY A 2 0.93 5.88 -15.65
N SER A 3 0.14 6.26 -14.64
CA SER A 3 0.63 6.64 -13.31
C SER A 3 -0.11 5.81 -12.26
N THR A 4 0.57 5.52 -11.15
CA THR A 4 -0.08 5.02 -9.93
C THR A 4 -0.57 6.20 -9.11
N VAL A 5 -1.52 5.96 -8.21
CA VAL A 5 -1.99 6.95 -7.25
C VAL A 5 -2.38 6.28 -5.94
N VAL A 6 -1.92 6.85 -4.83
CA VAL A 6 -2.42 6.55 -3.50
C VAL A 6 -2.80 7.86 -2.83
N GLY A 7 -3.94 7.88 -2.15
CA GLY A 7 -4.46 9.08 -1.54
C GLY A 7 -5.20 8.82 -0.24
N ALA A 8 -5.22 9.85 0.60
CA ALA A 8 -5.93 9.88 1.87
C ALA A 8 -6.79 11.15 1.93
N VAL A 9 -8.06 11.01 2.30
CA VAL A 9 -8.97 12.12 2.58
C VAL A 9 -9.32 12.07 4.05
N LEU A 10 -8.86 13.08 4.79
CA LEU A 10 -9.20 13.26 6.20
C LEU A 10 -10.39 14.22 6.33
N ARG A 11 -11.48 13.76 6.94
CA ARG A 11 -12.65 14.58 7.23
C ARG A 11 -13.09 14.37 8.68
N SER A 12 -12.97 15.42 9.49
CA SER A 12 -13.26 15.38 10.92
C SER A 12 -12.49 14.25 11.62
N GLN A 13 -13.16 13.16 12.01
CA GLN A 13 -12.57 11.99 12.67
C GLN A 13 -12.59 10.74 11.76
N GLN A 14 -12.77 10.92 10.46
CA GLN A 14 -12.84 9.84 9.47
C GLN A 14 -11.69 9.97 8.47
N LEU A 15 -11.04 8.85 8.20
CA LEU A 15 -9.99 8.72 7.20
C LEU A 15 -10.48 7.80 6.09
N PHE A 16 -10.53 8.32 4.87
CA PHE A 16 -10.77 7.55 3.66
C PHE A 16 -9.46 7.39 2.90
N ILE A 17 -9.25 6.23 2.31
CA ILE A 17 -8.04 5.88 1.57
C ILE A 17 -8.43 5.26 0.25
N PHE A 18 -7.66 5.55 -0.79
CA PHE A 18 -7.81 4.93 -2.10
C PHE A 18 -6.42 4.67 -2.69
N ASN A 19 -6.29 3.56 -3.40
CA ASN A 19 -5.07 3.16 -4.08
C ASN A 19 -5.41 2.64 -5.47
N VAL A 20 -4.57 2.97 -6.44
CA VAL A 20 -4.56 2.43 -7.80
C VAL A 20 -3.11 2.16 -8.18
N GLY A 21 -2.77 0.89 -8.31
CA GLY A 21 -1.41 0.42 -8.59
C GLY A 21 -0.65 -0.08 -7.36
N ASP A 22 0.67 -0.05 -7.45
CA ASP A 22 1.59 -0.62 -6.45
C ASP A 22 2.13 0.40 -5.43
N SER A 23 1.55 1.61 -5.38
CA SER A 23 1.79 2.58 -4.31
C SER A 23 1.20 2.10 -2.97
N ARG A 24 1.67 2.65 -1.85
CA ARG A 24 1.23 2.22 -0.51
C ARG A 24 0.89 3.37 0.44
N CYS A 25 -0.16 3.19 1.23
CA CYS A 25 -0.52 4.06 2.34
C CYS A 25 -0.25 3.33 3.66
N TYR A 26 0.54 3.94 4.54
CA TYR A 26 0.80 3.44 5.89
C TYR A 26 0.29 4.44 6.93
N LEU A 27 -0.33 3.92 7.98
CA LEU A 27 -0.58 4.65 9.22
C LEU A 27 0.54 4.35 10.20
N PHE A 28 1.26 5.39 10.61
CA PHE A 28 2.20 5.30 11.73
C PHE A 28 1.48 5.68 13.02
N SER A 29 1.36 4.75 13.96
CA SER A 29 0.73 4.98 15.26
C SER A 29 1.34 4.08 16.33
N ALA A 30 1.56 4.62 17.53
CA ALA A 30 2.13 3.90 18.67
C ALA A 30 3.44 3.15 18.34
N GLY A 31 4.31 3.74 17.50
CA GLY A 31 5.58 3.13 17.08
C GLY A 31 5.45 1.99 16.07
N GLN A 32 4.25 1.76 15.53
CA GLN A 32 3.97 0.71 14.55
C GLN A 32 3.59 1.33 13.20
N LEU A 33 3.97 0.67 12.10
CA LEU A 33 3.49 0.96 10.75
C LEU A 33 2.44 -0.07 10.36
N VAL A 34 1.21 0.39 10.13
CA VAL A 34 0.11 -0.44 9.65
C VAL A 34 -0.20 -0.04 8.20
N GLN A 35 -0.07 -0.97 7.27
CA GLN A 35 -0.47 -0.73 5.89
C GLN A 35 -1.99 -0.65 5.80
N LEU A 36 -2.51 0.43 5.22
CA LEU A 36 -3.94 0.64 5.04
C LEU A 36 -4.41 0.36 3.61
N SER A 37 -3.52 0.44 2.61
CA SER A 37 -3.83 0.15 1.21
C SER A 37 -3.60 -1.32 0.85
N TYR A 38 -4.29 -1.80 -0.17
CA TYR A 38 -3.97 -3.06 -0.85
C TYR A 38 -3.10 -2.79 -2.07
N ASP A 39 -2.07 -3.61 -2.30
CA ASP A 39 -1.21 -3.51 -3.48
C ASP A 39 -1.91 -4.14 -4.69
N ASP A 40 -2.10 -3.41 -5.79
CA ASP A 40 -2.65 -3.97 -7.03
C ASP A 40 -1.57 -4.73 -7.81
N VAL A 41 -1.13 -5.86 -7.25
CA VAL A 41 -0.11 -6.74 -7.83
C VAL A 41 -0.69 -8.15 -8.03
N PRO A 42 -0.22 -8.91 -9.04
CA PRO A 42 -0.67 -10.29 -9.24
C PRO A 42 -0.43 -11.15 -8.00
N GLU A 43 -1.43 -11.91 -7.57
CA GLU A 43 -1.26 -12.91 -6.51
C GLU A 43 -0.39 -14.07 -7.04
N HIS A 44 0.62 -14.48 -6.27
CA HIS A 44 1.38 -15.69 -6.57
C HIS A 44 0.60 -16.91 -6.05
N GLU A 45 0.12 -17.77 -6.96
CA GLU A 45 -0.64 -19.00 -6.69
C GLU A 45 0.10 -20.07 -5.82
N ASN A 46 1.34 -19.80 -5.36
CA ASN A 46 2.21 -20.78 -4.68
C ASN A 46 2.78 -20.28 -3.33
N ASP A 47 2.05 -19.45 -2.59
CA ASP A 47 2.52 -18.91 -1.31
C ASP A 47 2.40 -19.93 -0.16
N ARG A 48 3.48 -20.70 0.03
CA ARG A 48 3.97 -21.03 1.38
C ARG A 48 4.13 -19.72 2.17
N PRO A 49 3.96 -19.71 3.51
CA PRO A 49 4.10 -18.49 4.33
C PRO A 49 5.57 -18.02 4.34
N GLY A 50 5.98 -17.34 3.28
CA GLY A 50 7.29 -16.74 3.09
C GLY A 50 7.15 -15.22 2.99
N PRO A 51 8.25 -14.47 3.19
CA PRO A 51 8.22 -13.02 3.16
C PRO A 51 7.79 -12.52 1.78
N ARG A 52 6.61 -11.90 1.72
CA ARG A 52 6.07 -11.18 0.55
C ARG A 52 7.12 -10.16 0.09
N ARG A 53 7.79 -10.42 -1.02
CA ARG A 53 8.68 -9.44 -1.68
C ARG A 53 7.82 -8.43 -2.41
N SER A 54 7.38 -7.42 -1.68
CA SER A 54 6.51 -6.36 -2.15
C SER A 54 7.34 -5.30 -2.90
N HIS A 55 7.81 -5.64 -4.11
CA HIS A 55 8.33 -4.80 -5.21
C HIS A 55 9.41 -3.73 -4.93
N ALA A 56 10.27 -3.55 -5.94
CA ALA A 56 11.45 -2.70 -5.90
C ALA A 56 11.07 -1.22 -5.75
N LEU A 57 11.56 -0.56 -4.69
CA LEU A 57 11.63 0.89 -4.61
C LEU A 57 12.56 1.39 -5.71
N THR A 58 12.01 1.83 -6.85
CA THR A 58 12.80 2.58 -7.83
C THR A 58 13.04 3.97 -7.24
N GLN A 59 14.21 4.19 -6.63
CA GLN A 59 14.70 5.54 -6.38
C GLN A 59 15.12 6.17 -7.72
N ALA A 60 14.62 7.38 -7.98
CA ALA A 60 15.15 8.27 -9.01
C ALA A 60 16.36 9.04 -8.49
#